data_AF-A0AAQ3AGY5-F1
#
_entry.id   AF-A0AAQ3AGY5-F1
#
_cell.length_a   1.000
_cell.length_b   1.000
_cell.length_c   1.000
_cell.angle_alpha   90.00
_cell.angle_beta   90.00
_cell.angle_gamma   90.00
#
_symmetry.space_group_name_H-M   'P 1'
#
loop_
_entity.id
_entity.type
_entity.pdbx_description
1 polymer ?
#
loop_
_entity_poly.entity_id
_entity_poly.type
_entity_poly.pdbx_seq_one_letter_code
_entity_poly.pdbx_strand_id
1 'polypeptide(L)'
;MPKIFLLLAISLILLTVKGYCITEIIEVNTEIQKEKYIPFLLSKGKSQIEDLVKYTLKMNPHLETEYVKTIAQTYIDEALIEGINYDIAYAQMLLETGILKFNGIVSKEQHNFSGIGATDKFTKGSSFPNIKEGIRAHIQHLKAYASSQNIKSSMVDPRFYLVKRGSAPTIYDLTGKWAKDKLYDKKLKKILLGLLEFDNAKR
;
A
#
# COMPACT_ATOMS: atom_id res chain seq x y z
N MET A 1 -22.19 59.02 6.33
CA MET A 1 -21.21 57.95 6.03
C MET A 1 -21.53 56.60 6.71
N PRO A 2 -22.70 55.92 6.50
CA PRO A 2 -22.87 54.55 7.03
C PRO A 2 -23.21 53.46 6.00
N LYS A 3 -23.52 53.77 4.74
CA LYS A 3 -23.98 52.76 3.75
C LYS A 3 -22.86 51.93 3.09
N ILE A 4 -21.61 52.40 3.10
CA ILE A 4 -20.47 51.71 2.46
C ILE A 4 -19.89 50.58 3.35
N PHE A 5 -19.98 50.70 4.68
CA PHE A 5 -19.49 49.66 5.60
C PHE A 5 -20.35 48.40 5.63
N LEU A 6 -21.67 48.52 5.38
CA LEU A 6 -22.58 47.37 5.39
C LEU A 6 -22.39 46.45 4.17
N LEU A 7 -22.08 47.01 3.00
CA LEU A 7 -21.81 46.24 1.77
C LEU A 7 -20.49 45.46 1.83
N LEU A 8 -19.45 46.00 2.47
CA LEU A 8 -18.18 45.31 2.69
C LEU A 8 -18.33 44.14 3.69
N ALA A 9 -19.11 44.32 4.76
CA ALA A 9 -19.39 43.26 5.73
C ALA A 9 -20.19 42.09 5.10
N ILE A 10 -21.20 42.39 4.27
CA ILE A 10 -22.01 41.36 3.57
C ILE A 10 -21.16 40.60 2.54
N SER A 11 -20.27 41.28 1.81
CA SER A 11 -19.33 40.65 0.87
C SER A 11 -18.35 39.71 1.58
N LEU A 12 -17.82 40.12 2.75
CA LEU A 12 -16.91 39.30 3.55
C LEU A 12 -17.60 38.07 4.16
N ILE A 13 -18.88 38.20 4.56
CA ILE A 13 -19.71 37.07 5.02
C ILE A 13 -20.00 36.10 3.87
N LEU A 14 -20.32 36.59 2.67
CA LEU A 14 -20.52 35.73 1.49
C LEU A 14 -19.25 34.99 1.07
N LEU A 15 -18.08 35.65 1.15
CA LEU A 15 -16.77 35.03 0.86
C LEU A 15 -16.42 33.95 1.89
N THR A 16 -16.67 34.20 3.18
CA THR A 16 -16.39 33.24 4.26
C THR A 16 -17.33 32.04 4.22
N VAL A 17 -18.63 32.24 3.96
CA VAL A 17 -19.61 31.15 3.81
C VAL A 17 -19.29 30.29 2.58
N LYS A 18 -18.88 30.91 1.46
CA LYS A 18 -18.51 30.16 0.24
C LYS A 18 -17.21 29.37 0.43
N GLY A 19 -16.23 29.91 1.14
CA GLY A 19 -15.01 29.20 1.53
C GLY A 19 -15.30 28.00 2.44
N TYR A 20 -16.13 28.19 3.47
CA TYR A 20 -16.51 27.13 4.42
C TYR A 20 -17.26 25.99 3.74
N CYS A 21 -18.23 26.33 2.88
CA CYS A 21 -19.01 25.35 2.12
C CYS A 21 -18.13 24.56 1.13
N ILE A 22 -17.16 25.21 0.46
CA ILE A 22 -16.20 24.52 -0.42
C ILE A 22 -15.31 23.57 0.39
N THR A 23 -14.78 24.00 1.54
CA THR A 23 -13.94 23.14 2.38
C THR A 23 -14.70 21.94 2.92
N GLU A 24 -15.93 22.12 3.40
CA GLU A 24 -16.79 21.01 3.86
C GLU A 24 -17.12 20.05 2.71
N ILE A 25 -17.46 20.56 1.52
CA ILE A 25 -17.71 19.72 0.34
C ILE A 25 -16.47 18.90 -0.04
N ILE A 26 -15.28 19.50 -0.02
CA ILE A 26 -14.02 18.78 -0.27
C ILE A 26 -13.81 17.72 0.81
N GLU A 27 -13.96 18.07 2.08
CA GLU A 27 -13.72 17.17 3.22
C GLU A 27 -14.69 15.98 3.20
N VAL A 28 -15.99 16.22 3.02
CA VAL A 28 -17.03 15.19 2.83
C VAL A 28 -16.73 14.31 1.62
N ASN A 29 -16.32 14.89 0.48
CA ASN A 29 -15.98 14.09 -0.71
C ASN A 29 -14.72 13.23 -0.47
N THR A 30 -13.73 13.71 0.28
CA THR A 30 -12.58 12.89 0.71
C THR A 30 -12.97 11.80 1.71
N GLU A 31 -13.95 12.04 2.58
CA GLU A 31 -14.47 11.04 3.52
C GLU A 31 -15.29 9.96 2.82
N ILE A 32 -16.15 10.33 1.88
CA ILE A 32 -16.91 9.39 1.04
C ILE A 32 -15.95 8.54 0.18
N GLN A 33 -14.85 9.12 -0.32
CA GLN A 33 -13.82 8.34 -1.00
C GLN A 33 -13.05 7.40 -0.05
N LYS A 34 -12.89 7.75 1.24
CA LYS A 34 -12.37 6.83 2.27
C LYS A 34 -13.34 5.69 2.59
N GLU A 35 -14.63 5.79 2.32
CA GLU A 35 -15.62 4.71 2.54
C GLU A 35 -15.49 3.55 1.53
N LYS A 36 -14.87 3.78 0.36
CA LYS A 36 -14.52 2.72 -0.62
C LYS A 36 -13.22 1.96 -0.25
N TYR A 37 -12.59 2.32 0.87
CA TYR A 37 -11.33 1.77 1.33
C TYR A 37 -11.48 0.29 1.69
N ILE A 38 -10.65 -0.58 1.10
CA ILE A 38 -10.59 -2.00 1.46
C ILE A 38 -9.42 -2.21 2.41
N PRO A 39 -9.64 -2.19 3.74
CA PRO A 39 -8.55 -2.37 4.69
C PRO A 39 -8.17 -3.84 4.88
N PHE A 40 -8.97 -4.78 4.37
CA PHE A 40 -8.83 -6.21 4.65
C PHE A 40 -7.79 -6.88 3.76
N LEU A 41 -6.84 -7.57 4.38
CA LEU A 41 -5.81 -8.32 3.67
C LEU A 41 -6.43 -9.49 2.87
N LEU A 42 -7.42 -10.18 3.44
CA LEU A 42 -8.23 -11.16 2.71
C LEU A 42 -9.33 -10.47 1.90
N SER A 43 -8.96 -9.97 0.74
CA SER A 43 -9.87 -9.43 -0.25
C SER A 43 -9.22 -9.47 -1.63
N LYS A 44 -9.96 -9.10 -2.67
CA LYS A 44 -9.41 -9.02 -4.03
C LYS A 44 -8.96 -7.59 -4.34
N GLY A 45 -7.75 -7.45 -4.90
CA GLY A 45 -7.34 -6.19 -5.52
C GLY A 45 -8.22 -5.83 -6.73
N LYS A 46 -8.11 -4.59 -7.18
CA LYS A 46 -8.93 -4.00 -8.25
C LYS A 46 -8.11 -3.37 -9.36
N SER A 47 -6.85 -3.00 -9.10
CA SER A 47 -6.02 -2.35 -10.12
C SER A 47 -5.69 -3.30 -11.26
N GLN A 48 -5.58 -2.74 -12.47
CA GLN A 48 -5.03 -3.43 -13.63
C GLN A 48 -3.50 -3.40 -13.57
N ILE A 49 -2.84 -4.36 -14.22
CA ILE A 49 -1.38 -4.42 -14.25
C ILE A 49 -0.76 -3.14 -14.82
N GLU A 50 -1.38 -2.53 -15.84
CA GLU A 50 -0.90 -1.30 -16.46
C GLU A 50 -0.88 -0.13 -15.48
N ASP A 51 -1.81 -0.08 -14.52
CA ASP A 51 -1.86 0.98 -13.53
C ASP A 51 -0.80 0.79 -12.46
N LEU A 52 -0.57 -0.45 -12.00
CA LEU A 52 0.55 -0.78 -11.12
C LEU A 52 1.89 -0.36 -11.74
N VAL A 53 2.10 -0.70 -13.02
CA VAL A 53 3.32 -0.38 -13.76
C VAL A 53 3.50 1.12 -13.92
N LYS A 54 2.49 1.82 -14.46
CA LYS A 54 2.58 3.26 -14.74
C LYS A 54 2.72 4.08 -13.45
N TYR A 55 2.02 3.70 -12.37
CA TYR A 55 2.19 4.37 -11.07
C TYR A 55 3.62 4.22 -10.54
N THR A 56 4.18 3.01 -10.62
CA THR A 56 5.55 2.73 -10.16
C THR A 56 6.58 3.51 -10.97
N LEU A 57 6.47 3.51 -12.31
CA LEU A 57 7.37 4.24 -13.20
C LEU A 57 7.25 5.76 -13.04
N LYS A 58 6.07 6.30 -12.73
CA LYS A 58 5.91 7.72 -12.39
C LYS A 58 6.72 8.10 -11.16
N MET A 59 6.79 7.22 -10.18
CA MET A 59 7.48 7.46 -8.90
C MET A 59 8.97 7.10 -8.92
N ASN A 60 9.36 6.17 -9.79
CA ASN A 60 10.74 5.77 -10.01
C ASN A 60 10.99 5.53 -11.53
N PRO A 61 11.25 6.61 -12.29
CA PRO A 61 11.32 6.58 -13.76
C PRO A 61 12.56 5.88 -14.32
N HIS A 62 13.52 5.51 -13.48
CA HIS A 62 14.75 4.83 -13.88
C HIS A 62 14.62 3.30 -13.96
N LEU A 63 13.47 2.75 -13.55
CA LEU A 63 13.23 1.31 -13.62
C LEU A 63 12.92 0.88 -15.06
N GLU A 64 13.38 -0.31 -15.41
CA GLU A 64 12.98 -0.95 -16.66
C GLU A 64 11.50 -1.38 -16.59
N THR A 65 10.73 -1.02 -17.63
CA THR A 65 9.29 -1.33 -17.69
C THR A 65 9.00 -2.82 -17.55
N GLU A 66 9.78 -3.69 -18.20
CA GLU A 66 9.58 -5.14 -18.14
C GLU A 66 9.87 -5.72 -16.76
N TYR A 67 10.84 -5.15 -16.03
CA TYR A 67 11.10 -5.53 -14.64
C TYR A 67 9.91 -5.19 -13.74
N VAL A 68 9.37 -3.97 -13.86
CA VAL A 68 8.18 -3.55 -13.09
C VAL A 68 6.96 -4.38 -13.45
N LYS A 69 6.75 -4.65 -14.74
CA LYS A 69 5.65 -5.49 -15.23
C LYS A 69 5.74 -6.91 -14.68
N THR A 70 6.93 -7.50 -14.68
CA THR A 70 7.17 -8.83 -14.10
C THR A 70 6.79 -8.87 -12.62
N ILE A 71 7.21 -7.86 -11.83
CA ILE A 71 6.86 -7.76 -10.41
C ILE A 71 5.35 -7.60 -10.23
N ALA A 72 4.72 -6.68 -10.98
CA ALA A 72 3.28 -6.42 -10.87
C ALA A 72 2.44 -7.67 -11.21
N GLN A 73 2.76 -8.36 -12.30
CA GLN A 73 2.08 -9.61 -12.66
C GLN A 73 2.26 -10.68 -11.58
N THR A 74 3.49 -10.84 -11.07
CA THR A 74 3.79 -11.85 -10.05
C THR A 74 3.04 -11.59 -8.74
N TYR A 75 2.88 -10.32 -8.34
CA TYR A 75 2.06 -9.96 -7.17
C TYR A 75 0.59 -10.33 -7.38
N ILE A 76 0.03 -10.04 -8.57
CA ILE A 76 -1.35 -10.41 -8.90
C ILE A 76 -1.51 -11.93 -8.82
N ASP A 77 -0.63 -12.69 -9.48
CA ASP A 77 -0.74 -14.15 -9.59
C ASP A 77 -0.63 -14.84 -8.22
N GLU A 78 0.42 -14.54 -7.45
CA GLU A 78 0.65 -15.19 -6.15
C GLU A 78 -0.42 -14.78 -5.12
N ALA A 79 -0.86 -13.52 -5.14
CA ALA A 79 -1.90 -13.06 -4.23
C ALA A 79 -3.28 -13.66 -4.55
N LEU A 80 -3.62 -13.86 -5.84
CA LEU A 80 -4.86 -14.53 -6.24
C LEU A 80 -4.91 -15.98 -5.77
N ILE A 81 -3.78 -16.70 -5.79
CA ILE A 81 -3.69 -18.07 -5.25
C ILE A 81 -4.08 -18.08 -3.77
N GLU A 82 -3.44 -17.22 -2.97
CA GLU A 82 -3.64 -17.18 -1.52
C GLU A 82 -4.87 -16.38 -1.07
N GLY A 83 -5.54 -15.68 -1.98
CA GLY A 83 -6.68 -14.81 -1.68
C GLY A 83 -6.29 -13.56 -0.89
N ILE A 84 -5.08 -13.05 -1.11
CA ILE A 84 -4.59 -11.80 -0.54
C ILE A 84 -4.86 -10.66 -1.52
N ASN A 85 -5.12 -9.47 -0.99
CA ASN A 85 -5.30 -8.28 -1.81
C ASN A 85 -3.97 -7.83 -2.41
N TYR A 86 -3.83 -7.99 -3.73
CA TYR A 86 -2.61 -7.65 -4.45
C TYR A 86 -2.31 -6.14 -4.45
N ASP A 87 -3.30 -5.25 -4.36
CA ASP A 87 -3.05 -3.80 -4.30
C ASP A 87 -2.38 -3.45 -2.97
N ILE A 88 -2.83 -4.06 -1.87
CA ILE A 88 -2.24 -3.88 -0.54
C ILE A 88 -0.81 -4.44 -0.53
N ALA A 89 -0.62 -5.69 -0.98
CA ALA A 89 0.69 -6.32 -1.00
C ALA A 89 1.68 -5.55 -1.90
N TYR A 90 1.23 -5.05 -3.04
CA TYR A 90 2.04 -4.22 -3.93
C TYR A 90 2.39 -2.87 -3.31
N ALA A 91 1.42 -2.18 -2.70
CA ALA A 91 1.66 -0.92 -1.98
C ALA A 91 2.64 -1.11 -0.81
N GLN A 92 2.54 -2.24 -0.10
CA GLN A 92 3.46 -2.61 0.95
C GLN A 92 4.87 -2.86 0.40
N MET A 93 5.00 -3.56 -0.73
CA MET A 93 6.29 -3.71 -1.39
C MET A 93 6.91 -2.36 -1.77
N LEU A 94 6.12 -1.43 -2.30
CA LEU A 94 6.62 -0.09 -2.60
C LEU A 94 7.11 0.65 -1.34
N LEU A 95 6.44 0.44 -0.21
CA LEU A 95 6.88 0.99 1.08
C LEU A 95 8.21 0.37 1.53
N GLU A 96 8.29 -0.96 1.57
CA GLU A 96 9.43 -1.70 2.11
C GLU A 96 10.70 -1.54 1.27
N THR A 97 10.55 -1.48 -0.06
CA THR A 97 11.69 -1.36 -0.99
C THR A 97 12.06 0.09 -1.30
N GLY A 98 11.29 1.06 -0.82
CA GLY A 98 11.44 2.46 -1.24
C GLY A 98 11.18 2.64 -2.73
N ILE A 99 10.12 2.01 -3.25
CA ILE A 99 9.71 2.02 -4.67
C ILE A 99 10.78 1.34 -5.55
N LEU A 100 11.19 0.14 -5.16
CA LEU A 100 12.20 -0.70 -5.81
C LEU A 100 13.60 -0.05 -5.89
N LYS A 101 13.90 0.90 -5.00
CA LYS A 101 15.24 1.51 -4.90
C LYS A 101 16.20 0.68 -4.05
N PHE A 102 15.68 -0.08 -3.07
CA PHE A 102 16.46 -0.91 -2.16
C PHE A 102 17.56 -0.14 -1.42
N ASN A 103 17.29 1.11 -1.03
CA ASN A 103 18.24 1.97 -0.31
C ASN A 103 18.43 1.59 1.18
N GLY A 104 17.81 0.48 1.61
CA GLY A 104 17.90 -0.02 2.97
C GLY A 104 18.98 -1.09 3.12
N ILE A 105 18.81 -1.94 4.13
CA ILE A 105 19.74 -3.06 4.41
C ILE A 105 19.50 -4.29 3.53
N VAL A 106 18.31 -4.36 2.92
CA VAL A 106 17.93 -5.39 1.95
C VAL A 106 18.30 -4.91 0.56
N SER A 107 19.14 -5.67 -0.15
CA SER A 107 19.52 -5.36 -1.53
C SER A 107 18.56 -5.97 -2.55
N LYS A 108 18.62 -5.48 -3.80
CA LYS A 108 17.81 -5.96 -4.92
C LYS A 108 18.03 -7.45 -5.19
N GLU A 109 19.27 -7.92 -5.06
CA GLU A 109 19.71 -9.30 -5.35
C GLU A 109 19.16 -10.31 -4.35
N GLN A 110 18.69 -9.86 -3.18
CA GLN A 110 18.04 -10.73 -2.20
C GLN A 110 16.63 -11.14 -2.63
N HIS A 111 16.03 -10.45 -3.61
CA HIS A 111 14.63 -10.62 -4.01
C HIS A 111 13.65 -10.55 -2.83
N ASN A 112 14.00 -9.83 -1.76
CA ASN A 112 13.18 -9.71 -0.57
C ASN A 112 12.40 -8.39 -0.63
N PHE A 113 11.21 -8.46 -1.19
CA PHE A 113 10.36 -7.30 -1.47
C PHE A 113 9.58 -6.78 -0.26
N SER A 114 9.74 -7.41 0.89
CA SER A 114 8.85 -7.24 2.06
C SER A 114 9.60 -7.09 3.38
N GLY A 115 10.94 -7.11 3.34
CA GLY A 115 11.77 -6.99 4.53
C GLY A 115 11.71 -8.21 5.46
N ILE A 116 11.31 -9.39 4.96
CA ILE A 116 11.23 -10.60 5.77
C ILE A 116 12.60 -10.88 6.41
N GLY A 117 12.63 -10.97 7.74
CA GLY A 117 13.84 -11.22 8.52
C GLY A 117 14.76 -10.01 8.74
N ALA A 118 14.43 -8.84 8.19
CA ALA A 118 15.18 -7.59 8.41
C ALA A 118 14.75 -6.94 9.74
N THR A 119 15.07 -7.57 10.87
CA THR A 119 14.48 -7.26 12.19
C THR A 119 15.09 -6.05 12.91
N ASP A 120 16.25 -5.58 12.46
CA ASP A 120 16.96 -4.41 12.97
C ASP A 120 17.80 -3.76 11.87
N LYS A 121 18.58 -2.72 12.22
CA LYS A 121 19.39 -1.96 11.25
C LYS A 121 20.64 -2.69 10.74
N PHE A 122 20.91 -3.91 11.20
CA PHE A 122 22.14 -4.64 10.90
C PHE A 122 21.87 -6.01 10.26
N THR A 123 20.67 -6.55 10.44
CA THR A 123 20.27 -7.86 9.93
C THR A 123 19.73 -7.73 8.51
N LYS A 124 20.49 -8.23 7.52
CA LYS A 124 20.16 -8.13 6.07
C LYS A 124 18.83 -8.77 5.65
N GLY A 125 18.18 -9.54 6.52
CA GLY A 125 16.97 -10.27 6.21
C GLY A 125 17.20 -11.50 5.32
N SER A 126 16.11 -12.15 4.95
CA SER A 126 16.11 -13.35 4.10
C SER A 126 16.47 -13.02 2.66
N SER A 127 16.99 -14.01 1.94
CA SER A 127 17.22 -13.96 0.49
C SER A 127 16.42 -15.07 -0.19
N PHE A 128 15.87 -14.76 -1.36
CA PHE A 128 15.07 -15.67 -2.15
C PHE A 128 15.73 -15.89 -3.52
N PRO A 129 15.59 -17.10 -4.09
CA PRO A 129 16.33 -17.47 -5.31
C PRO A 129 15.91 -16.65 -6.53
N ASN A 130 14.68 -16.13 -6.56
CA ASN A 130 14.16 -15.34 -7.67
C ASN A 130 12.99 -14.44 -7.22
N ILE A 131 12.53 -13.57 -8.14
CA ILE A 131 11.42 -12.63 -7.91
C ILE A 131 10.17 -13.35 -7.41
N LYS A 132 9.82 -14.49 -8.02
CA LYS A 132 8.60 -15.25 -7.71
C LYS A 132 8.61 -15.78 -6.29
N GLU A 133 9.70 -16.40 -5.85
CA GLU A 133 9.79 -16.92 -4.48
C GLU A 133 9.80 -15.81 -3.42
N GLY A 134 10.43 -14.68 -3.73
CA GLY A 134 10.40 -13.51 -2.84
C GLY A 134 9.02 -12.91 -2.65
N ILE A 135 8.28 -12.76 -3.75
CA ILE A 135 6.89 -12.29 -3.72
C ILE A 135 5.98 -13.32 -3.06
N ARG A 136 6.14 -14.62 -3.36
CA ARG A 136 5.39 -15.68 -2.69
C ARG A 136 5.58 -15.65 -1.18
N ALA A 137 6.83 -15.53 -0.72
CA ALA A 137 7.12 -15.42 0.72
C ALA A 137 6.41 -14.22 1.35
N HIS A 138 6.39 -13.07 0.68
CA HIS A 138 5.62 -11.91 1.13
C HIS A 138 4.13 -12.23 1.26
N ILE A 139 3.52 -12.80 0.22
CA ILE A 139 2.09 -13.14 0.23
C ILE A 139 1.76 -14.17 1.32
N GLN A 140 2.60 -15.17 1.52
CA GLN A 140 2.45 -16.16 2.59
C GLN A 140 2.54 -15.50 3.97
N HIS A 141 3.48 -14.58 4.18
CA HIS A 141 3.59 -13.85 5.45
C HIS A 141 2.34 -13.00 5.72
N LEU A 142 1.81 -12.33 4.70
CA LEU A 142 0.53 -11.62 4.79
C LEU A 142 -0.64 -12.56 5.10
N LYS A 143 -0.68 -13.75 4.48
CA LYS A 143 -1.70 -14.77 4.74
C LYS A 143 -1.65 -15.28 6.18
N ALA A 144 -0.45 -15.42 6.76
CA ALA A 144 -0.26 -15.77 8.16
C ALA A 144 -0.91 -14.73 9.08
N TYR A 145 -0.65 -13.44 8.84
CA TYR A 145 -1.28 -12.35 9.59
C TYR A 145 -2.79 -12.27 9.39
N ALA A 146 -3.24 -12.42 8.15
CA ALA A 146 -4.62 -12.17 7.76
C ALA A 146 -5.61 -13.23 8.26
N SER A 147 -5.18 -14.49 8.42
CA SER A 147 -6.10 -15.59 8.70
C SER A 147 -5.44 -16.85 9.28
N SER A 148 -6.27 -17.85 9.61
CA SER A 148 -5.87 -19.23 9.94
C SER A 148 -5.99 -20.22 8.77
N GLN A 149 -6.38 -19.78 7.56
CA GLN A 149 -6.53 -20.66 6.38
C GLN A 149 -5.20 -21.26 5.90
N ASN A 150 -5.17 -22.50 5.43
CA ASN A 150 -3.94 -23.12 4.92
C ASN A 150 -3.36 -22.34 3.72
N ILE A 151 -2.03 -22.36 3.59
CA ILE A 151 -1.34 -21.92 2.37
C ILE A 151 -1.69 -22.89 1.24
N LYS A 152 -1.94 -22.38 0.04
CA LYS A 152 -2.26 -23.20 -1.14
C LYS A 152 -1.05 -23.49 -2.03
N SER A 153 -0.05 -22.62 -2.01
CA SER A 153 1.24 -22.76 -2.71
C SER A 153 2.28 -23.55 -1.89
N SER A 154 3.44 -23.81 -2.48
CA SER A 154 4.58 -24.37 -1.75
C SER A 154 5.10 -23.36 -0.72
N MET A 155 5.23 -23.76 0.54
CA MET A 155 5.73 -22.91 1.63
C MET A 155 7.18 -22.48 1.37
N VAL A 156 7.42 -21.16 1.31
CA VAL A 156 8.76 -20.58 1.12
C VAL A 156 9.08 -19.44 2.08
N ASP A 157 8.09 -18.91 2.81
CA ASP A 157 8.33 -17.97 3.90
C ASP A 157 8.97 -18.69 5.10
N PRO A 158 10.26 -18.42 5.41
CA PRO A 158 10.96 -19.09 6.51
C PRO A 158 10.46 -18.65 7.89
N ARG A 159 9.64 -17.59 7.96
CA ARG A 159 9.13 -17.00 9.20
C ARG A 159 7.63 -17.20 9.36
N PHE A 160 6.97 -17.94 8.46
CA PHE A 160 5.53 -18.16 8.48
C PHE A 160 5.03 -18.64 9.86
N TYR A 161 5.74 -19.62 10.43
CA TYR A 161 5.40 -20.25 11.71
C TYR A 161 5.64 -19.36 12.94
N LEU A 162 6.37 -18.24 12.77
CA LEU A 162 6.62 -17.29 13.86
C LEU A 162 5.46 -16.30 14.05
N VAL A 163 4.56 -16.19 13.06
CA VAL A 163 3.42 -15.29 13.11
C VAL A 163 2.29 -15.94 13.91
N LYS A 164 1.76 -15.21 14.91
CA LYS A 164 0.46 -15.56 15.50
C LYS A 164 -0.60 -15.44 14.42
N ARG A 165 -1.08 -16.58 13.93
CA ARG A 165 -2.00 -16.62 12.78
C ARG A 165 -3.30 -15.86 13.01
N GLY A 166 -3.76 -15.12 12.00
CA GLY A 166 -4.98 -14.31 12.06
C GLY A 166 -4.89 -13.09 12.97
N SER A 167 -3.69 -12.71 13.43
CA SER A 167 -3.52 -11.60 14.37
C SER A 167 -3.58 -10.21 13.74
N ALA A 168 -3.53 -10.09 12.41
CA ALA A 168 -3.69 -8.82 11.71
C ALA A 168 -4.51 -8.96 10.42
N PRO A 169 -5.85 -8.97 10.52
CA PRO A 169 -6.74 -9.08 9.36
C PRO A 169 -6.75 -7.85 8.45
N THR A 170 -6.39 -6.66 8.97
CA THR A 170 -6.40 -5.40 8.23
C THR A 170 -5.04 -4.72 8.17
N ILE A 171 -4.89 -3.75 7.26
CA ILE A 171 -3.67 -2.92 7.17
C ILE A 171 -3.38 -2.14 8.45
N TYR A 172 -4.40 -1.82 9.26
CA TYR A 172 -4.24 -1.13 10.55
C TYR A 172 -3.58 -2.02 11.60
N ASP A 173 -3.90 -3.31 11.56
CA ASP A 173 -3.41 -4.28 12.53
C ASP A 173 -1.93 -4.67 12.30
N LEU A 174 -1.37 -4.29 11.14
CA LEU A 174 0.04 -4.50 10.79
C LEU A 174 0.97 -3.57 11.58
N THR A 175 0.50 -2.41 12.03
CA THR A 175 1.28 -1.51 12.88
C THR A 175 1.67 -2.20 14.18
N GLY A 176 2.97 -2.23 14.48
CA GLY A 176 3.53 -2.91 15.64
C GLY A 176 3.67 -4.43 15.51
N LYS A 177 3.09 -5.06 14.47
CA LYS A 177 3.23 -6.50 14.19
C LYS A 177 4.18 -6.76 13.03
N TRP A 178 3.87 -6.17 11.88
CA TRP A 178 4.74 -6.23 10.70
C TRP A 178 5.97 -5.36 10.89
N ALA A 179 5.75 -4.09 11.25
CA ALA A 179 6.82 -3.13 11.50
C ALA A 179 6.62 -2.43 12.85
N LYS A 180 7.73 -2.11 13.53
CA LYS A 180 7.72 -1.35 14.80
C LYS A 180 7.29 0.11 14.64
N ASP A 181 7.28 0.62 13.41
CA ASP A 181 6.87 1.99 13.11
C ASP A 181 5.40 2.23 13.48
N LYS A 182 5.16 3.20 14.37
CA LYS A 182 3.82 3.57 14.84
C LYS A 182 2.94 4.23 13.76
N LEU A 183 3.53 4.62 12.63
CA LEU A 183 2.83 5.24 11.49
C LEU A 183 2.77 4.31 10.27
N TYR A 184 3.06 3.02 10.45
CA TYR A 184 3.19 2.06 9.36
C TYR A 184 1.92 1.98 8.50
N ASP A 185 0.77 1.72 9.13
CA ASP A 185 -0.54 1.69 8.51
C ASP A 185 -0.85 2.98 7.71
N LYS A 186 -0.50 4.15 8.26
CA LYS A 186 -0.74 5.45 7.59
C LYS A 186 0.12 5.60 6.34
N LYS A 187 1.38 5.19 6.39
CA LYS A 187 2.29 5.21 5.24
C LYS A 187 1.82 4.24 4.15
N LEU A 188 1.44 3.03 4.56
CA LEU A 188 0.88 2.02 3.66
C LEU A 188 -0.41 2.52 3.01
N LYS A 189 -1.35 3.06 3.81
CA LYS A 189 -2.59 3.66 3.33
C LYS A 189 -2.34 4.79 2.32
N LYS A 190 -1.36 5.66 2.56
CA LYS A 190 -1.02 6.75 1.64
C LYS A 190 -0.59 6.22 0.27
N ILE A 191 0.26 5.20 0.22
CA ILE A 191 0.71 4.60 -1.05
C ILE A 191 -0.46 3.89 -1.75
N LEU A 192 -1.25 3.12 -0.99
CA LEU A 192 -2.40 2.39 -1.52
C LEU A 192 -3.44 3.34 -2.13
N LEU A 193 -3.78 4.44 -1.46
CA LEU A 193 -4.72 5.43 -2.00
C LEU A 193 -4.16 6.09 -3.26
N GLY A 194 -2.89 6.50 -3.26
CA GLY A 194 -2.26 7.08 -4.46
C GLY A 194 -2.26 6.13 -5.66
N LEU A 195 -2.09 4.82 -5.41
CA LEU A 195 -2.20 3.79 -6.43
C LEU A 195 -3.63 3.66 -6.98
N LEU A 196 -4.63 3.58 -6.09
CA LEU A 196 -6.03 3.39 -6.48
C LEU A 196 -6.62 4.64 -7.16
N GLU A 197 -6.22 5.83 -6.74
CA GLU A 197 -6.61 7.10 -7.38
C GLU A 197 -6.00 7.20 -8.79
N PHE A 198 -4.78 6.70 -8.98
CA PHE A 198 -4.14 6.67 -10.30
C PHE A 198 -4.87 5.79 -11.32
N ASP A 199 -5.44 4.67 -10.87
CA ASP A 199 -6.33 3.79 -11.67
C ASP A 199 -7.65 4.51 -12.02
N ASN A 200 -8.31 5.15 -11.03
CA ASN A 200 -9.60 5.81 -11.26
C ASN A 200 -9.50 7.05 -12.16
N ALA A 201 -8.38 7.79 -12.16
CA ALA A 201 -8.21 9.01 -12.96
C ALA A 201 -8.21 8.76 -14.50
N LYS A 202 -8.25 7.50 -14.94
CA LYS A 202 -8.25 7.12 -16.36
C LYS A 202 -9.54 6.42 -16.83
N ARG A 203 -10.52 6.25 -15.93
CA ARG A 203 -11.84 5.70 -16.24
C ARG A 203 -12.85 6.83 -16.32
#